data_AF-A0A6H1WWM7-F1
#
_entry.id   AF-A0A6H1WWM7-F1
#
_cell.length_a   1.000
_cell.length_b   1.000
_cell.length_c   1.000
_cell.angle_alpha   90.00
_cell.angle_beta   90.00
_cell.angle_gamma   90.00
#
_symmetry.space_group_name_H-M   'P 1'
#
loop_
_entity.id
_entity.type
_entity.pdbx_description
1 polymer ?
#
loop_
_entity_poly.entity_id
_entity_poly.type
_entity_poly.pdbx_seq_one_letter_code
_entity_poly.pdbx_strand_id
1 'polypeptide(L)' 'MKLKLVEFTEPCAKEICEWKYEGEYSIYSYPEWNKVHNEIEAITTEEKRKMKRYK' A
#
# COMPACT_ATOMS: atom_id res chain seq x y z
N MET A 1 20.16 11.12 -4.65
CA MET A 1 19.19 10.26 -3.95
C MET A 1 19.75 8.83 -3.91
N LYS A 2 19.95 8.24 -2.72
CA LYS A 2 20.39 6.84 -2.60
C LYS A 2 19.14 5.98 -2.39
N LEU A 3 18.73 5.25 -3.43
CA LEU A 3 17.59 4.33 -3.34
C LEU A 3 18.08 2.98 -2.80
N LYS A 4 17.28 2.36 -1.92
CA LYS A 4 17.55 1.04 -1.35
C LYS A 4 16.32 0.17 -1.51
N LEU A 5 16.51 -1.05 -2.00
CA LEU A 5 15.45 -2.07 -2.01
C LEU A 5 15.25 -2.59 -0.58
N VAL A 6 14.00 -2.53 -0.12
CA VAL A 6 13.58 -3.03 1.21
C VAL A 6 12.35 -3.90 1.05
N GLU A 7 12.10 -4.77 2.03
CA GLU A 7 10.87 -5.56 2.06
C GLU A 7 9.64 -4.67 2.27
N PHE A 8 8.55 -5.01 1.60
CA PHE A 8 7.29 -4.31 1.77
C PHE A 8 6.57 -4.79 3.03
N THR A 9 6.68 -3.99 4.10
CA THR A 9 6.14 -4.28 5.44
C THR A 9 4.78 -3.61 5.67
N GLU A 10 4.10 -3.96 6.77
CA GLU A 10 2.86 -3.28 7.15
C GLU A 10 3.03 -1.76 7.39
N PRO A 11 4.08 -1.29 8.08
CA PRO A 11 4.37 0.15 8.15
C PRO A 11 4.42 0.82 6.79
N CYS A 12 5.09 0.22 5.80
CA CYS A 12 5.13 0.75 4.43
C CYS A 12 3.72 0.78 3.80
N ALA A 13 2.89 -0.23 4.05
CA ALA A 13 1.52 -0.29 3.55
C ALA A 13 0.63 0.81 4.16
N LYS A 14 0.81 1.12 5.46
CA LYS A 14 0.15 2.25 6.13
C LYS A 14 0.59 3.59 5.56
N GLU A 15 1.90 3.77 5.38
CA GLU A 15 2.49 5.00 4.82
C GLU A 15 1.94 5.31 3.41
N ILE A 16 1.81 4.32 2.53
CA ILE A 16 1.24 4.52 1.19
C ILE A 16 -0.24 4.97 1.27
N CYS A 17 -0.99 4.54 2.28
CA CYS A 17 -2.38 4.99 2.47
C CYS A 17 -2.49 6.48 2.86
N GLU A 18 -1.39 7.06 3.36
CA GLU A 18 -1.28 8.49 3.66
C GLU A 18 -0.91 9.31 2.42
N TRP A 19 -0.38 8.68 1.37
CA TRP A 19 -0.06 9.37 0.11
C TRP A 19 -1.36 9.71 -0.63
N LYS A 20 -1.63 11.01 -0.74
CA LYS A 20 -2.76 11.55 -1.49
C LYS A 20 -2.26 12.33 -2.69
N TYR A 21 -2.75 11.96 -3.86
CA TYR A 21 -2.62 12.78 -5.04
C TYR A 21 -3.63 13.92 -4.98
N GLU A 22 -3.25 15.08 -5.49
CA GLU A 22 -4.12 16.23 -5.61
C GLU A 22 -4.74 16.32 -7.02
N GLY A 23 -5.84 17.07 -7.13
CA GLY A 23 -6.52 17.32 -8.40
C GLY A 23 -7.16 16.08 -9.01
N GLU A 24 -7.10 15.97 -10.34
CA GLU A 24 -7.74 14.90 -11.12
C GLU A 24 -7.18 13.51 -10.79
N TYR A 25 -5.95 13.44 -10.28
CA TYR A 25 -5.31 12.17 -9.92
C TYR A 25 -5.65 11.70 -8.51
N SER A 26 -6.41 12.48 -7.74
CA SER A 26 -6.84 12.09 -6.38
C SER A 26 -7.55 10.73 -6.33
N ILE A 27 -8.22 10.33 -7.41
CA ILE A 27 -8.89 9.02 -7.56
C ILE A 27 -7.94 7.81 -7.49
N TYR A 28 -6.64 8.01 -7.75
CA TYR A 28 -5.62 6.96 -7.67
C TYR A 28 -4.98 6.83 -6.31
N SER A 29 -5.31 7.74 -5.37
CA SER A 29 -4.82 7.65 -4.01
C SER A 29 -5.32 6.39 -3.34
N TYR A 30 -4.47 5.74 -2.55
CA TYR A 30 -4.94 4.63 -1.74
C TYR A 30 -6.01 5.11 -0.75
N PRO A 31 -7.06 4.33 -0.50
CA PRO A 31 -8.00 4.62 0.58
C PRO A 31 -7.28 4.63 1.94
N GLU A 32 -7.95 5.17 2.96
CA GLU A 32 -7.42 5.11 4.34
C GLU A 32 -7.17 3.67 4.78
N TRP A 33 -6.17 3.49 5.65
CA TRP A 33 -5.75 2.17 6.13
C TRP A 33 -6.93 1.32 6.63
N ASN A 34 -7.83 1.90 7.42
CA ASN A 34 -8.99 1.17 7.96
C ASN A 34 -9.91 0.64 6.85
N LYS A 35 -10.11 1.41 5.79
CA LYS A 35 -10.93 0.99 4.64
C LYS A 35 -10.23 -0.08 3.82
N VAL A 36 -8.93 0.09 3.57
CA VAL A 36 -8.11 -0.95 2.91
C VAL A 36 -8.10 -2.24 3.73
N HIS A 37 -8.01 -2.15 5.06
CA HIS A 37 -8.01 -3.29 5.97
C HIS A 37 -9.34 -4.04 6.01
N ASN A 38 -10.47 -3.34 5.90
CA ASN A 38 -11.78 -3.96 6.03
C ASN A 38 -12.39 -4.41 4.69
N GLU A 39 -12.03 -3.78 3.57
CA GLU A 39 -12.72 -3.98 2.28
C GLU A 39 -11.83 -4.58 1.18
N ILE A 40 -10.53 -4.22 1.12
CA ILE A 40 -9.64 -4.58 0.00
C ILE A 40 -8.67 -5.69 0.40
N GLU A 41 -8.11 -5.60 1.60
CA GLU A 41 -7.18 -6.52 2.26
C GLU A 41 -5.87 -6.85 1.50
N ALA A 42 -5.68 -6.37 0.27
CA ALA A 42 -4.59 -6.80 -0.61
C ALA A 42 -3.17 -6.55 -0.03
N ILE A 43 -3.01 -5.50 0.78
CA ILE A 43 -1.72 -5.11 1.38
C ILE A 43 -1.70 -5.24 2.90
N THR A 44 -2.78 -5.77 3.51
CA THR A 44 -2.99 -5.63 4.96
C THR A 44 -2.38 -6.76 5.76
N THR A 45 -2.37 -7.99 5.23
CA THR A 45 -1.70 -9.13 5.85
C THR A 45 -0.37 -9.44 5.17
N GLU A 46 0.57 -10.00 5.93
CA GLU A 46 1.88 -10.36 5.41
C GLU A 46 1.80 -11.40 4.29
N GLU A 47 0.91 -12.39 4.44
CA GLU A 47 0.64 -13.39 3.41
C GLU A 47 0.20 -12.72 2.11
N LYS A 48 -0.79 -11.82 2.15
CA LYS A 48 -1.27 -11.11 0.94
C LYS A 48 -0.20 -10.19 0.34
N ARG A 49 0.61 -9.52 1.16
CA ARG A 49 1.78 -8.73 0.71
C ARG A 49 2.82 -9.59 -0.02
N LYS A 50 3.04 -10.83 0.42
CA LYS A 50 4.01 -11.76 -0.16
C LYS A 50 3.44 -12.62 -1.31
N MET A 51 2.12 -12.75 -1.42
CA MET A 51 1.41 -13.64 -2.36
C MET A 51 1.56 -13.20 -3.84
N LYS A 52 1.98 -11.96 -4.14
CA LYS A 52 2.27 -11.49 -5.50
C LYS A 52 3.75 -11.57 -5.89
N ARG A 53 4.43 -12.66 -5.54
CA ARG A 53 5.70 -13.01 -6.22
C ARG A 53 5.34 -13.80 -7.47
N TYR A 54 5.41 -13.13 -8.62
CA TYR A 54 5.22 -13.74 -9.94
C TYR A 54 6.04 -15.03 -10.05
N LYS A 55 5.38 -16.09 -10.54
CA LYS A 55 5.99 -17.36 -10.91
C LYS A 55 6.53 -17.27 -12.34
#